data_AF-S8DLU5-F1
#
_entry.id   AF-S8DLU5-F1
#
_cell.length_a   1.000
_cell.length_b   1.000
_cell.length_c   1.000
_cell.angle_alpha   90.00
_cell.angle_beta   90.00
_cell.angle_gamma   90.00
#
_symmetry.space_group_name_H-M   'P 1'
#
loop_
_entity.id
_entity.type
_entity.pdbx_description
1 polymer ?
#
loop_
_entity_poly.entity_id
_entity_poly.type
_entity_poly.pdbx_seq_one_letter_code
_entity_poly.pdbx_strand_id
1 'polypeptide(L)'
;GAMAIRLNSLIRGHSGVRLVVLESMIRLMQENITPCPPLRFTISASGDLGPLAYIAGSLTGDNDCLVWEGEGTVNSEHRRLTTAPLALQRHGLAPLSLLPKEGLALVNGTAPSCSVAACTLHDAHFLLLLSQATTALCVEALLGTAESFLPFISDVARPHPGQIEVARNIRNAIRGSTLVRAYDERSASERLRQDRYSLRTAPQWLGPQVEELRSAHDTLNIEINSTTDNPMIDRSKGVKGSIHGGNFQGTSLTVAMEKIRIGLQHVGQIAYAQVVELGSPSMSRGLPPDLAANEPSFDYGQKALDMACAAYLAELSFVSNTVSNHVQAAEMHNQSVNSLAMVSARYTAVAVQLTQMILANLLLSLCQAADIRAMHACFFPKLERIVQDTLAQTTTPALNGQHLDKLCAQLIDQAKVSFGETSWLDTKERFVALCRPLVADVHAFLAQPSADGLPALAGIHTFDASRFHSTLASSLADAWVVNREAYFRDGTAESLLGCGTQKLYRWVRHDLGLRMRCGIDIDHDSTDVHASRIYEGIVSGEVNEILLSVFEEAAMRMEHTQ
;
A
#
# COMPACT_ATOMS: atom_id res chain seq x y z
N GLY A 1 0.96 7.95 -25.16
CA GLY A 1 -0.35 8.31 -24.57
C GLY A 1 -1.08 9.39 -25.37
N ALA A 2 -0.70 10.66 -25.24
CA ALA A 2 -1.43 11.78 -25.85
C ALA A 2 -1.64 11.65 -27.38
N MET A 3 -0.62 11.22 -28.15
CA MET A 3 -0.77 10.95 -29.59
C MET A 3 -1.81 9.86 -29.87
N ALA A 4 -1.81 8.76 -29.11
CA ALA A 4 -2.77 7.67 -29.27
C ALA A 4 -4.21 8.13 -28.97
N ILE A 5 -4.41 8.92 -27.91
CA ILE A 5 -5.74 9.47 -27.56
C ILE A 5 -6.19 10.50 -28.61
N ARG A 6 -5.29 11.36 -29.11
CA ARG A 6 -5.63 12.30 -30.18
C ARG A 6 -6.02 11.56 -31.46
N LEU A 7 -5.25 10.55 -31.85
CA LEU A 7 -5.58 9.67 -32.96
C LEU A 7 -6.97 9.06 -32.77
N ASN A 8 -7.26 8.48 -31.60
CA ASN A 8 -8.56 7.88 -31.27
C ASN A 8 -9.74 8.88 -31.38
N SER A 9 -9.54 10.13 -30.93
CA SER A 9 -10.55 11.19 -31.07
C SER A 9 -10.81 11.55 -32.54
N LEU A 10 -9.76 11.61 -33.36
CA LEU A 10 -9.82 12.01 -34.76
C LEU A 10 -10.40 10.94 -35.70
N ILE A 11 -10.12 9.65 -35.46
CA ILE A 11 -10.63 8.54 -36.30
C ILE A 11 -12.16 8.43 -36.29
N ARG A 12 -12.83 9.09 -35.34
CA ARG A 12 -14.30 9.18 -35.26
C ARG A 12 -14.92 9.95 -36.44
N GLY A 13 -14.13 10.67 -37.24
CA GLY A 13 -14.58 11.28 -38.49
C GLY A 13 -15.28 12.64 -38.34
N HIS A 14 -15.37 13.18 -37.13
CA HIS A 14 -16.06 14.44 -36.84
C HIS A 14 -15.15 15.69 -36.97
N SER A 15 -13.84 15.53 -37.17
CA SER A 15 -12.85 16.62 -37.07
C SER A 15 -12.40 17.23 -38.40
N GLY A 16 -12.75 16.59 -39.52
CA GLY A 16 -12.41 17.09 -40.87
C GLY A 16 -10.92 17.03 -41.20
N VAL A 17 -10.21 16.00 -40.74
CA VAL A 17 -8.79 15.76 -41.03
C VAL A 17 -8.60 14.73 -42.13
N ARG A 18 -7.55 14.86 -42.95
CA ARG A 18 -7.18 13.84 -43.93
C ARG A 18 -6.63 12.58 -43.25
N LEU A 19 -6.81 11.43 -43.91
CA LEU A 19 -6.23 10.16 -43.46
C LEU A 19 -4.72 10.23 -43.28
N VAL A 20 -4.01 10.95 -44.17
CA VAL A 20 -2.55 11.12 -44.09
C VAL A 20 -2.09 11.73 -42.76
N VAL A 21 -2.91 12.58 -42.12
CA VAL A 21 -2.58 13.15 -40.79
C VAL A 21 -2.57 12.05 -39.72
N LEU A 22 -3.54 11.13 -39.79
CA LEU A 22 -3.67 10.00 -38.87
C LEU A 22 -2.55 8.99 -39.11
N GLU A 23 -2.28 8.67 -40.37
CA GLU A 23 -1.18 7.79 -40.79
C GLU A 23 0.17 8.33 -40.32
N SER A 24 0.46 9.62 -40.52
CA SER A 24 1.71 10.22 -40.03
C SER A 24 1.84 10.15 -38.50
N MET A 25 0.75 10.34 -37.74
CA MET A 25 0.78 10.19 -36.28
C MET A 25 1.05 8.75 -35.85
N ILE A 26 0.49 7.77 -36.57
CA ILE A 26 0.80 6.35 -36.39
C ILE A 26 2.28 6.09 -36.69
N ARG A 27 2.82 6.65 -37.78
CA ARG A 27 4.24 6.49 -38.14
C ARG A 27 5.15 7.08 -37.07
N LEU A 28 4.88 8.27 -36.52
CA LEU A 28 5.67 8.81 -35.40
C LEU A 28 5.71 7.85 -34.21
N MET A 29 4.58 7.25 -33.84
CA MET A 29 4.52 6.28 -32.74
C MET A 29 5.27 4.98 -33.06
N GLN A 30 5.15 4.45 -34.29
CA GLN A 30 5.85 3.24 -34.72
C GLN A 30 7.37 3.41 -34.76
N GLU A 31 7.83 4.62 -35.09
CA GLU A 31 9.26 4.96 -35.16
C GLU A 31 9.80 5.49 -33.82
N ASN A 32 9.02 5.40 -32.73
CA ASN A 32 9.38 5.90 -31.39
C ASN A 32 9.79 7.39 -31.37
N ILE A 33 9.16 8.21 -32.21
CA ILE A 33 9.36 9.67 -32.23
C ILE A 33 8.31 10.32 -31.33
N THR A 34 8.76 10.90 -30.21
CA THR A 34 7.90 11.50 -29.19
C THR A 34 8.17 13.00 -29.04
N PRO A 35 7.17 13.89 -29.23
CA PRO A 35 7.35 15.32 -29.00
C PRO A 35 7.74 15.67 -27.56
N CYS A 36 8.48 16.78 -27.41
CA CYS A 36 8.92 17.32 -26.11
C CYS A 36 8.16 18.60 -25.73
N PRO A 37 6.87 18.54 -25.34
CA PRO A 37 6.14 19.72 -24.90
C PRO A 37 6.63 20.21 -23.52
N PRO A 38 6.48 21.51 -23.21
CA PRO A 38 6.74 22.03 -21.88
C PRO A 38 5.72 21.47 -20.87
N LEU A 39 6.18 21.21 -19.64
CA LEU A 39 5.37 20.61 -18.57
C LEU A 39 4.17 21.48 -18.13
N ARG A 40 4.33 22.80 -18.24
CA ARG A 40 3.29 23.83 -17.99
C ARG A 40 3.08 24.57 -19.30
N PHE A 41 1.84 25.00 -19.57
CA PHE A 41 1.40 25.89 -20.68
C PHE A 41 -0.03 25.51 -21.17
N THR A 42 -0.83 24.85 -20.34
CA THR A 42 -2.24 24.55 -20.64
C THR A 42 -3.11 24.83 -19.43
N ILE A 43 -4.29 25.40 -19.69
CA ILE A 43 -5.40 25.53 -18.75
C ILE A 43 -6.55 24.55 -19.10
N SER A 44 -6.33 23.69 -20.09
CA SER A 44 -7.29 22.67 -20.55
C SER A 44 -8.68 23.26 -20.86
N ALA A 45 -8.69 24.42 -21.53
CA ALA A 45 -9.85 25.26 -21.76
C ALA A 45 -10.46 25.06 -23.14
N SER A 46 -9.70 25.36 -24.21
CA SER A 46 -9.97 24.93 -25.59
C SER A 46 -9.20 23.63 -25.88
N GLY A 47 -9.24 22.70 -24.93
CA GLY A 47 -8.32 21.57 -24.88
C GLY A 47 -6.93 21.98 -24.43
N ASP A 48 -5.96 21.09 -24.66
CA ASP A 48 -4.56 21.25 -24.30
C ASP A 48 -3.72 21.82 -25.46
N LEU A 49 -4.12 23.00 -25.94
CA LEU A 49 -3.53 23.68 -27.11
C LEU A 49 -1.99 23.67 -27.09
N GLY A 50 -1.39 24.08 -25.98
CA GLY A 50 0.07 24.19 -25.83
C GLY A 50 0.78 22.86 -26.09
N PRO A 51 0.57 21.82 -25.28
CA PRO A 51 1.19 20.52 -25.49
C PRO A 51 0.82 19.86 -26.84
N LEU A 52 -0.41 20.01 -27.32
CA LEU A 52 -0.82 19.45 -28.61
C LEU A 52 -0.15 20.15 -29.81
N ALA A 53 0.20 21.43 -29.68
CA ALA A 53 0.96 22.14 -30.72
C ALA A 53 2.33 21.49 -30.98
N TYR A 54 2.95 20.83 -29.99
CA TYR A 54 4.21 20.10 -30.20
C TYR A 54 3.99 18.79 -30.97
N ILE A 55 2.81 18.15 -30.84
CA ILE A 55 2.45 17.03 -31.71
C ILE A 55 2.30 17.52 -33.15
N ALA A 56 1.59 18.65 -33.34
CA ALA A 56 1.46 19.25 -34.67
C ALA A 56 2.83 19.65 -35.25
N GLY A 57 3.68 20.33 -34.47
CA GLY A 57 5.04 20.73 -34.88
C GLY A 57 5.93 19.54 -35.25
N SER A 58 5.79 18.42 -34.54
CA SER A 58 6.50 17.18 -34.88
C SER A 58 6.04 16.61 -36.23
N LEU A 59 4.73 16.66 -36.52
CA LEU A 59 4.17 16.20 -37.79
C LEU A 59 4.54 17.13 -38.96
N THR A 60 4.62 18.43 -38.73
CA THR A 60 4.95 19.43 -39.77
C THR A 60 6.45 19.64 -39.95
N GLY A 61 7.30 19.00 -39.12
CA GLY A 61 8.74 19.18 -39.16
C GLY A 61 9.17 20.61 -38.81
N ASP A 62 8.57 21.20 -37.78
CA ASP A 62 8.95 22.53 -37.29
C ASP A 62 10.38 22.51 -36.71
N ASN A 63 11.22 23.46 -37.13
CA ASN A 63 12.63 23.53 -36.73
C ASN A 63 12.82 23.75 -35.23
N ASP A 64 11.88 24.42 -34.57
CA ASP A 64 11.94 24.73 -33.14
C ASP A 64 11.33 23.60 -32.27
N CYS A 65 10.74 22.58 -32.91
CA CYS A 65 10.15 21.44 -32.21
C CYS A 65 11.20 20.37 -31.94
N LEU A 66 11.45 20.10 -30.66
CA LEU A 66 12.29 18.99 -30.22
C LEU A 66 11.48 17.71 -30.05
N VAL A 67 12.10 16.59 -30.40
CA VAL A 67 11.54 15.24 -30.26
C VAL A 67 12.58 14.30 -29.65
N TRP A 68 12.11 13.36 -28.85
CA TRP A 68 12.87 12.15 -28.50
C TRP A 68 12.68 11.11 -29.60
N GLU A 69 13.77 10.54 -30.08
CA GLU A 69 13.78 9.43 -31.04
C GLU A 69 14.41 8.20 -30.39
N GLY A 70 13.82 7.03 -30.60
CA GLY A 70 14.32 5.74 -30.11
C GLY A 70 13.61 5.22 -28.87
N GLU A 71 13.89 3.94 -28.55
CA GLU A 71 13.21 3.20 -27.49
C GLU A 71 13.75 3.49 -26.09
N GLY A 72 12.96 3.17 -25.06
CA GLY A 72 13.36 3.28 -23.66
C GLY A 72 12.95 4.59 -22.98
N THR A 73 13.46 4.81 -21.76
CA THR A 73 13.21 6.02 -20.98
C THR A 73 14.10 7.17 -21.44
N VAL A 74 13.84 8.39 -20.95
CA VAL A 74 14.64 9.59 -21.31
C VAL A 74 16.13 9.48 -20.96
N ASN A 75 16.49 8.55 -20.08
CA ASN A 75 17.87 8.28 -19.68
C ASN A 75 18.48 7.07 -20.43
N SER A 76 17.74 6.46 -21.35
CA SER A 76 18.25 5.33 -22.14
C SER A 76 19.26 5.81 -23.17
N GLU A 77 20.37 5.08 -23.34
CA GLU A 77 21.35 5.32 -24.40
C GLU A 77 20.75 5.17 -25.81
N HIS A 78 19.65 4.42 -25.93
CA HIS A 78 18.91 4.23 -27.17
C HIS A 78 17.91 5.34 -27.47
N ARG A 79 17.79 6.35 -26.58
CA ARG A 79 16.88 7.47 -26.73
C ARG A 79 17.63 8.78 -26.87
N ARG A 80 17.41 9.49 -27.98
CA ARG A 80 18.15 10.72 -28.31
C ARG A 80 17.23 11.90 -28.56
N LEU A 81 17.62 13.06 -28.05
CA LEU A 81 16.94 14.32 -28.30
C LEU A 81 17.41 14.92 -29.62
N THR A 82 16.48 15.33 -30.49
CA THR A 82 16.79 15.93 -31.78
C THR A 82 15.68 16.87 -32.26
N THR A 83 15.84 17.53 -33.41
CA THR A 83 14.80 18.37 -34.00
C THR A 83 13.83 17.53 -34.83
N ALA A 84 12.55 17.93 -34.87
CA ALA A 84 11.53 17.24 -35.65
C ALA A 84 11.92 17.02 -37.14
N PRO A 85 12.41 18.03 -37.90
CA PRO A 85 12.81 17.81 -39.28
C PRO A 85 13.89 16.73 -39.45
N LEU A 86 14.87 16.69 -38.54
CA LEU A 86 15.96 15.72 -38.61
C LEU A 86 15.49 14.30 -38.27
N ALA A 87 14.61 14.14 -37.27
CA ALA A 87 13.99 12.85 -36.96
C ALA A 87 13.16 12.34 -38.15
N LEU A 88 12.29 13.20 -38.71
CA LEU A 88 11.49 12.85 -39.88
C LEU A 88 12.37 12.40 -41.06
N GLN A 89 13.42 13.17 -41.37
CA GLN A 89 14.36 12.83 -42.44
C GLN A 89 15.03 11.47 -42.21
N ARG A 90 15.50 11.18 -40.99
CA ARG A 90 16.19 9.93 -40.65
C ARG A 90 15.30 8.69 -40.78
N HIS A 91 14.01 8.83 -40.51
CA HIS A 91 13.03 7.75 -40.64
C HIS A 91 12.29 7.75 -42.00
N GLY A 92 12.75 8.55 -42.97
CA GLY A 92 12.14 8.62 -44.30
C GLY A 92 10.71 9.14 -44.30
N LEU A 93 10.32 9.93 -43.30
CA LEU A 93 9.00 10.52 -43.16
C LEU A 93 9.00 11.94 -43.76
N ALA A 94 7.97 12.26 -44.53
CA ALA A 94 7.80 13.61 -45.10
C ALA A 94 7.06 14.53 -44.11
N PRO A 95 7.51 15.79 -43.92
CA PRO A 95 6.76 16.78 -43.14
C PRO A 95 5.38 17.06 -43.75
N LEU A 96 4.36 17.17 -42.90
CA LEU A 96 3.00 17.47 -43.34
C LEU A 96 2.81 18.96 -43.64
N SER A 97 2.18 19.25 -44.78
CA SER A 97 1.58 20.56 -45.05
C SER A 97 0.10 20.50 -44.68
N LEU A 98 -0.29 21.23 -43.62
CA LEU A 98 -1.65 21.21 -43.07
C LEU A 98 -2.62 22.01 -43.94
N LEU A 99 -3.80 21.46 -44.17
CA LEU A 99 -4.92 22.13 -44.85
C LEU A 99 -5.80 22.90 -43.83
N PRO A 100 -6.77 23.71 -44.31
CA PRO A 100 -7.73 24.37 -43.42
C PRO A 100 -8.36 23.38 -42.43
N LYS A 101 -8.60 23.85 -41.19
CA LYS A 101 -9.09 23.08 -40.03
C LYS A 101 -8.11 22.05 -39.44
N GLU A 102 -7.18 21.49 -40.21
CA GLU A 102 -6.31 20.40 -39.70
C GLU A 102 -5.41 20.82 -38.54
N GLY A 103 -4.83 22.03 -38.60
CA GLY A 103 -4.06 22.58 -37.48
C GLY A 103 -4.89 22.67 -36.20
N LEU A 104 -6.09 23.26 -36.30
CA LEU A 104 -7.01 23.35 -35.16
C LEU A 104 -7.44 21.96 -34.67
N ALA A 105 -7.72 21.03 -35.57
CA ALA A 105 -8.06 19.66 -35.23
C ALA A 105 -6.90 18.90 -34.55
N LEU A 106 -5.64 19.27 -34.76
CA LEU A 106 -4.54 18.65 -34.02
C LEU A 106 -4.43 19.21 -32.60
N VAL A 107 -4.70 20.51 -32.42
CA VAL A 107 -4.47 21.21 -31.15
C VAL A 107 -5.69 21.31 -30.23
N ASN A 108 -6.89 21.12 -30.74
CA ASN A 108 -8.12 21.29 -29.99
C ASN A 108 -8.63 19.96 -29.44
N GLY A 109 -8.44 19.72 -28.13
CA GLY A 109 -8.94 18.55 -27.41
C GLY A 109 -8.16 18.23 -26.12
N THR A 110 -8.61 17.22 -25.37
CA THR A 110 -8.16 16.94 -23.98
C THR A 110 -7.09 15.85 -23.87
N ALA A 111 -6.46 15.46 -24.99
CA ALA A 111 -5.65 14.24 -25.07
C ALA A 111 -4.40 14.20 -24.14
N PRO A 112 -3.61 15.28 -23.97
CA PRO A 112 -2.53 15.31 -22.98
C PRO A 112 -3.02 15.12 -21.54
N SER A 113 -4.07 15.85 -21.13
CA SER A 113 -4.67 15.70 -19.80
C SER A 113 -5.15 14.27 -19.57
N CYS A 114 -5.88 13.71 -20.54
CA CYS A 114 -6.37 12.33 -20.48
C CYS A 114 -5.23 11.31 -20.41
N SER A 115 -4.12 11.57 -21.11
CA SER A 115 -2.96 10.67 -21.09
C SER A 115 -2.34 10.58 -19.71
N VAL A 116 -2.16 11.72 -19.02
CA VAL A 116 -1.63 11.71 -17.65
C VAL A 116 -2.64 11.05 -16.71
N ALA A 117 -3.91 11.42 -16.82
CA ALA A 117 -4.97 10.85 -16.01
C ALA A 117 -5.09 9.32 -16.16
N ALA A 118 -4.91 8.78 -17.38
CA ALA A 118 -4.95 7.34 -17.63
C ALA A 118 -3.81 6.60 -16.94
N CYS A 119 -2.58 7.10 -17.03
CA CYS A 119 -1.44 6.54 -16.30
C CYS A 119 -1.67 6.60 -14.79
N THR A 120 -2.06 7.77 -14.28
CA THR A 120 -2.31 7.97 -12.84
C THR A 120 -3.43 7.08 -12.31
N LEU A 121 -4.51 6.91 -13.08
CA LEU A 121 -5.63 6.07 -12.68
C LEU A 121 -5.25 4.59 -12.69
N HIS A 122 -4.46 4.15 -13.67
CA HIS A 122 -3.90 2.81 -13.70
C HIS A 122 -3.12 2.49 -12.43
N ASP A 123 -2.20 3.38 -12.03
CA ASP A 123 -1.43 3.21 -10.79
C ASP A 123 -2.34 3.22 -9.56
N ALA A 124 -3.34 4.10 -9.52
CA ALA A 124 -4.30 4.18 -8.41
C ALA A 124 -5.11 2.88 -8.22
N HIS A 125 -5.42 2.12 -9.29
CA HIS A 125 -6.03 0.80 -9.17
C HIS A 125 -5.16 -0.17 -8.37
N PHE A 126 -3.88 -0.27 -8.73
CA PHE A 126 -2.97 -1.16 -8.02
C PHE A 126 -2.67 -0.69 -6.60
N LEU A 127 -2.56 0.62 -6.36
CA LEU A 127 -2.36 1.15 -5.00
C LEU A 127 -3.54 0.86 -4.09
N LEU A 128 -4.77 0.92 -4.60
CA LEU A 128 -5.94 0.61 -3.79
C LEU A 128 -6.01 -0.88 -3.47
N LEU A 129 -5.66 -1.77 -4.40
CA LEU A 129 -5.51 -3.21 -4.14
C LEU A 129 -4.38 -3.47 -3.13
N LEU A 130 -3.23 -2.81 -3.29
CA LEU A 130 -2.08 -2.96 -2.41
C LEU A 130 -2.43 -2.52 -1.00
N SER A 131 -3.18 -1.42 -0.84
CA SER A 131 -3.64 -0.96 0.48
C SER A 131 -4.52 -1.99 1.22
N GLN A 132 -5.32 -2.76 0.47
CA GLN A 132 -6.14 -3.85 1.04
C GLN A 132 -5.26 -5.03 1.44
N ALA A 133 -4.28 -5.39 0.60
CA ALA A 133 -3.33 -6.48 0.89
C ALA A 133 -2.41 -6.15 2.08
N THR A 134 -1.89 -4.92 2.16
CA THR A 134 -1.09 -4.48 3.32
C THR A 134 -1.95 -4.37 4.57
N THR A 135 -3.20 -3.92 4.47
CA THR A 135 -4.13 -3.95 5.61
C THR A 135 -4.37 -5.38 6.11
N ALA A 136 -4.55 -6.35 5.21
CA ALA A 136 -4.69 -7.75 5.57
C ALA A 136 -3.46 -8.29 6.32
N LEU A 137 -2.25 -8.03 5.81
CA LEU A 137 -1.02 -8.39 6.50
C LEU A 137 -0.84 -7.63 7.83
N CYS A 138 -1.38 -6.41 7.93
CA CYS A 138 -1.40 -5.63 9.17
C CYS A 138 -2.31 -6.24 10.24
N VAL A 139 -3.47 -6.79 9.84
CA VAL A 139 -4.33 -7.57 10.75
C VAL A 139 -3.53 -8.71 11.36
N GLU A 140 -2.73 -9.43 10.58
CA GLU A 140 -1.91 -10.53 11.11
C GLU A 140 -0.76 -10.03 12.00
N ALA A 141 -0.01 -9.02 11.56
CA ALA A 141 1.12 -8.46 12.29
C ALA A 141 0.70 -7.89 13.67
N LEU A 142 -0.47 -7.26 13.75
CA LEU A 142 -1.04 -6.72 14.99
C LEU A 142 -1.88 -7.74 15.78
N LEU A 143 -1.93 -9.01 15.34
CA LEU A 143 -2.79 -10.04 15.94
C LEU A 143 -4.24 -9.58 16.06
N GLY A 144 -4.78 -8.97 15.01
CA GLY A 144 -6.16 -8.48 14.90
C GLY A 144 -7.17 -9.60 14.71
N THR A 145 -8.45 -9.24 14.75
CA THR A 145 -9.59 -10.16 14.57
C THR A 145 -10.16 -10.11 13.15
N ALA A 146 -10.58 -11.26 12.64
CA ALA A 146 -11.33 -11.36 11.38
C ALA A 146 -12.78 -10.85 11.49
N GLU A 147 -13.30 -10.66 12.70
CA GLU A 147 -14.71 -10.30 12.96
C GLU A 147 -15.14 -9.04 12.21
N SER A 148 -14.25 -8.04 12.10
CA SER A 148 -14.49 -6.77 11.40
C SER A 148 -14.81 -6.92 9.91
N PHE A 149 -14.48 -8.09 9.33
CA PHE A 149 -14.62 -8.38 7.90
C PHE A 149 -15.71 -9.43 7.62
N LEU A 150 -16.57 -9.72 8.60
CA LEU A 150 -17.67 -10.68 8.43
C LEU A 150 -18.72 -10.18 7.42
N PRO A 151 -19.28 -11.08 6.58
CA PRO A 151 -20.30 -10.70 5.59
C PRO A 151 -21.52 -10.01 6.20
N PHE A 152 -21.88 -10.33 7.44
CA PHE A 152 -23.01 -9.66 8.09
C PHE A 152 -22.82 -8.14 8.19
N ILE A 153 -21.60 -7.66 8.48
CA ILE A 153 -21.32 -6.23 8.66
C ILE A 153 -21.39 -5.51 7.31
N SER A 154 -20.71 -6.03 6.28
CA SER A 154 -20.64 -5.40 4.97
C SER A 154 -21.82 -5.76 4.07
N ASP A 155 -22.16 -7.03 3.92
CA ASP A 155 -23.08 -7.51 2.89
C ASP A 155 -24.54 -7.39 3.32
N VAL A 156 -24.82 -7.46 4.63
CA VAL A 156 -26.19 -7.43 5.18
C VAL A 156 -26.51 -6.10 5.85
N ALA A 157 -25.69 -5.67 6.82
CA ALA A 157 -26.00 -4.53 7.68
C ALA A 157 -25.74 -3.17 7.02
N ARG A 158 -24.71 -3.04 6.19
CA ARG A 158 -24.36 -1.79 5.48
C ARG A 158 -23.73 -2.05 4.09
N PRO A 159 -24.55 -2.36 3.07
CA PRO A 159 -24.10 -2.90 1.79
C PRO A 159 -23.61 -1.85 0.77
N HIS A 160 -22.64 -1.03 1.15
CA HIS A 160 -21.88 -0.24 0.17
C HIS A 160 -21.00 -1.17 -0.68
N PRO A 161 -21.08 -1.13 -2.02
CA PRO A 161 -20.35 -2.07 -2.89
C PRO A 161 -18.83 -2.10 -2.62
N GLY A 162 -18.20 -0.94 -2.43
CA GLY A 162 -16.77 -0.85 -2.13
C GLY A 162 -16.44 -1.42 -0.74
N GLN A 163 -17.29 -1.19 0.25
CA GLN A 163 -17.11 -1.77 1.59
C GLN A 163 -17.18 -3.31 1.55
N ILE A 164 -18.11 -3.86 0.78
CA ILE A 164 -18.25 -5.30 0.55
C ILE A 164 -16.99 -5.87 -0.12
N GLU A 165 -16.51 -5.21 -1.17
CA GLU A 165 -15.31 -5.63 -1.90
C GLU A 165 -14.08 -5.66 -0.99
N VAL A 166 -13.82 -4.56 -0.27
CA VAL A 166 -12.66 -4.47 0.63
C VAL A 166 -12.73 -5.50 1.76
N ALA A 167 -13.89 -5.65 2.42
CA ALA A 167 -14.05 -6.63 3.49
C ALA A 167 -13.81 -8.06 3.00
N ARG A 168 -14.33 -8.39 1.81
CA ARG A 168 -14.13 -9.70 1.17
C ARG A 168 -12.66 -9.94 0.84
N ASN A 169 -11.98 -8.97 0.24
CA ASN A 169 -10.59 -9.08 -0.16
C ASN A 169 -9.67 -9.29 1.05
N ILE A 170 -9.83 -8.48 2.10
CA ILE A 170 -9.06 -8.64 3.34
C ILE A 170 -9.31 -10.01 3.97
N ARG A 171 -10.58 -10.43 4.10
CA ARG A 171 -10.94 -11.73 4.67
C ARG A 171 -10.35 -12.91 3.90
N ASN A 172 -10.33 -12.82 2.57
CA ASN A 172 -9.76 -13.86 1.72
C ASN A 172 -8.23 -13.91 1.85
N ALA A 173 -7.57 -12.75 1.89
CA ALA A 173 -6.11 -12.67 1.98
C ALA A 173 -5.57 -13.28 3.29
N ILE A 174 -6.26 -13.10 4.42
CA ILE A 174 -5.86 -13.63 5.74
C ILE A 174 -6.31 -15.07 6.00
N ARG A 175 -6.96 -15.73 5.03
CA ARG A 175 -7.48 -17.10 5.23
C ARG A 175 -6.35 -18.08 5.50
N GLY A 176 -6.50 -18.92 6.52
CA GLY A 176 -5.50 -19.91 6.90
C GLY A 176 -4.39 -19.36 7.80
N SER A 177 -4.41 -18.06 8.11
CA SER A 177 -3.49 -17.45 9.06
C SER A 177 -3.63 -18.07 10.45
N THR A 178 -2.50 -18.31 11.11
CA THR A 178 -2.46 -18.69 12.52
C THR A 178 -2.23 -17.48 13.44
N LEU A 179 -2.01 -16.28 12.87
CA LEU A 179 -1.81 -15.03 13.61
C LEU A 179 -3.10 -14.26 13.85
N VAL A 180 -4.10 -14.44 12.97
CA VAL A 180 -5.43 -13.83 13.16
C VAL A 180 -6.10 -14.43 14.37
N ARG A 181 -6.58 -13.57 15.27
CA ARG A 181 -7.32 -14.01 16.45
C ARG A 181 -8.73 -14.44 16.10
N ALA A 182 -9.14 -15.56 16.70
CA ALA A 182 -10.55 -15.89 16.82
C ALA A 182 -11.23 -14.89 17.77
N TYR A 183 -12.50 -14.61 17.51
CA TYR A 183 -13.33 -13.87 18.46
C TYR A 183 -13.58 -14.74 19.70
N ASP A 184 -13.19 -14.25 20.88
CA ASP A 184 -13.52 -14.86 22.16
C ASP A 184 -14.23 -13.82 23.05
N GLU A 185 -15.52 -14.05 23.31
CA GLU A 185 -16.32 -13.21 24.21
C GLU A 185 -15.78 -13.19 25.65
N ARG A 186 -14.98 -14.21 26.03
CA ARG A 186 -14.49 -14.43 27.38
C ARG A 186 -13.10 -13.84 27.63
N SER A 187 -12.43 -13.29 26.63
CA SER A 187 -11.13 -12.62 26.80
C SER A 187 -11.30 -11.22 27.41
N ALA A 188 -11.81 -11.16 28.64
CA ALA A 188 -11.97 -9.92 29.42
C ALA A 188 -10.64 -9.37 29.97
N SER A 189 -9.51 -10.04 29.71
CA SER A 189 -8.18 -9.69 30.21
C SER A 189 -7.36 -8.79 29.28
N GLU A 190 -7.84 -8.46 28.08
CA GLU A 190 -7.11 -7.57 27.19
C GLU A 190 -7.32 -6.09 27.54
N ARG A 191 -6.25 -5.29 27.48
CA ARG A 191 -6.30 -3.83 27.67
C ARG A 191 -7.31 -3.14 26.74
N LEU A 192 -7.53 -3.67 25.53
CA LEU A 192 -8.47 -3.16 24.55
C LEU A 192 -9.29 -4.32 23.99
N ARG A 193 -10.61 -4.29 24.22
CA ARG A 193 -11.55 -5.33 23.76
C ARG A 193 -11.66 -5.44 22.24
N GLN A 194 -11.40 -4.35 21.51
CA GLN A 194 -11.57 -4.28 20.06
C GLN A 194 -10.31 -3.73 19.42
N ASP A 195 -10.05 -4.14 18.19
CA ASP A 195 -9.01 -3.54 17.37
C ASP A 195 -9.27 -2.04 17.14
N ARG A 196 -8.19 -1.29 16.92
CA ARG A 196 -8.26 0.14 16.56
C ARG A 196 -8.79 0.31 15.14
N TYR A 197 -9.13 1.56 14.81
CA TYR A 197 -9.87 1.88 13.59
C TYR A 197 -9.07 1.62 12.31
N SER A 198 -7.74 1.75 12.37
CA SER A 198 -6.86 1.48 11.21
C SER A 198 -6.99 0.05 10.67
N LEU A 199 -7.47 -0.90 11.48
CA LEU A 199 -7.84 -2.25 11.08
C LEU A 199 -9.37 -2.40 10.96
N ARG A 200 -10.08 -2.12 12.05
CA ARG A 200 -11.50 -2.47 12.19
C ARG A 200 -12.41 -1.70 11.24
N THR A 201 -12.05 -0.46 10.89
CA THR A 201 -12.86 0.37 9.98
C THR A 201 -12.28 0.42 8.56
N ALA A 202 -11.27 -0.40 8.25
CA ALA A 202 -10.62 -0.36 6.93
C ALA A 202 -11.59 -0.56 5.76
N PRO A 203 -12.57 -1.48 5.80
CA PRO A 203 -13.56 -1.60 4.73
C PRO A 203 -14.42 -0.35 4.54
N GLN A 204 -14.82 0.30 5.63
CA GLN A 204 -15.62 1.52 5.59
C GLN A 204 -14.81 2.73 5.12
N TRP A 205 -13.50 2.72 5.33
CA TRP A 205 -12.58 3.81 4.94
C TRP A 205 -12.14 3.70 3.48
N LEU A 206 -11.72 2.50 3.05
CA LEU A 206 -11.23 2.24 1.69
C LEU A 206 -12.37 2.01 0.69
N GLY A 207 -13.53 1.51 1.15
CA GLY A 207 -14.67 1.19 0.29
C GLY A 207 -15.15 2.35 -0.59
N PRO A 208 -15.40 3.55 -0.05
CA PRO A 208 -15.76 4.71 -0.86
C PRO A 208 -14.70 5.06 -1.91
N GLN A 209 -13.42 4.79 -1.64
CA GLN A 209 -12.35 5.08 -2.59
C GLN A 209 -12.38 4.10 -3.78
N VAL A 210 -12.82 2.85 -3.55
CA VAL A 210 -13.08 1.87 -4.64
C VAL A 210 -14.21 2.36 -5.54
N GLU A 211 -15.27 2.90 -4.96
CA GLU A 211 -16.43 3.41 -5.70
C GLU A 211 -16.05 4.65 -6.53
N GLU A 212 -15.32 5.60 -5.93
CA GLU A 212 -14.82 6.79 -6.65
C GLU A 212 -13.82 6.43 -7.74
N LEU A 213 -12.98 5.42 -7.52
CA LEU A 213 -12.05 4.92 -8.52
C LEU A 213 -12.79 4.34 -9.74
N ARG A 214 -13.83 3.54 -9.52
CA ARG A 214 -14.69 3.03 -10.60
C ARG A 214 -15.38 4.18 -11.35
N SER A 215 -15.92 5.16 -10.65
CA SER A 215 -16.56 6.33 -11.28
C SER A 215 -15.59 7.16 -12.13
N ALA A 216 -14.36 7.36 -11.65
CA ALA A 216 -13.31 8.06 -12.40
C ALA A 216 -12.87 7.26 -13.64
N HIS A 217 -12.79 5.93 -13.53
CA HIS A 217 -12.50 5.03 -14.64
C HIS A 217 -13.53 5.14 -15.75
N ASP A 218 -14.82 5.11 -15.41
CA ASP A 218 -15.90 5.26 -16.38
C ASP A 218 -15.88 6.65 -17.04
N THR A 219 -15.63 7.70 -16.24
CA THR A 219 -15.50 9.08 -16.73
C THR A 219 -14.35 9.20 -17.74
N LEU A 220 -13.18 8.65 -17.40
CA LEU A 220 -12.02 8.68 -18.28
C LEU A 220 -12.26 7.85 -19.56
N ASN A 221 -12.89 6.68 -19.45
CA ASN A 221 -13.24 5.83 -20.60
C ASN A 221 -14.13 6.56 -21.61
N ILE A 222 -15.08 7.37 -21.13
CA ILE A 222 -15.90 8.22 -22.01
C ILE A 222 -15.01 9.28 -22.67
N GLU A 223 -14.20 9.99 -21.89
CA GLU A 223 -13.39 11.11 -22.37
C GLU A 223 -12.36 10.67 -23.44
N ILE A 224 -11.60 9.58 -23.21
CA ILE A 224 -10.59 9.08 -24.16
C ILE A 224 -11.20 8.58 -25.47
N ASN A 225 -12.47 8.21 -25.45
CA ASN A 225 -13.23 7.72 -26.62
C ASN A 225 -14.15 8.78 -27.21
N SER A 226 -14.08 10.04 -26.76
CA SER A 226 -14.90 11.13 -27.25
C SER A 226 -14.24 11.93 -28.37
N THR A 227 -15.05 12.59 -29.20
CA THR A 227 -14.55 13.66 -30.08
C THR A 227 -14.45 14.93 -29.26
N THR A 228 -13.23 15.24 -28.80
CA THR A 228 -12.87 16.51 -28.17
C THR A 228 -12.26 17.42 -29.24
N ASP A 229 -13.07 18.25 -29.89
CA ASP A 229 -12.68 19.17 -30.98
C ASP A 229 -13.76 20.25 -31.20
N ASN A 230 -13.42 21.32 -31.91
CA ASN A 230 -14.35 22.34 -32.38
C ASN A 230 -13.79 23.10 -33.61
N PRO A 231 -14.63 23.44 -34.61
CA PRO A 231 -16.00 22.96 -34.79
C PRO A 231 -16.04 21.52 -35.31
N MET A 232 -17.13 20.83 -35.02
CA MET A 232 -17.38 19.44 -35.44
C MET A 232 -18.12 19.37 -36.78
N ILE A 233 -18.00 18.23 -37.46
CA ILE A 233 -18.65 17.97 -38.74
C ILE A 233 -19.54 16.73 -38.58
N ASP A 234 -20.84 16.91 -38.78
CA ASP A 234 -21.80 15.81 -38.88
C ASP A 234 -22.41 15.79 -40.28
N ARG A 235 -22.12 14.75 -41.05
CA ARG A 235 -22.70 14.53 -42.39
C ARG A 235 -23.90 13.57 -42.37
N SER A 236 -24.17 12.92 -41.25
CA SER A 236 -25.16 11.83 -41.16
C SER A 236 -26.61 12.30 -41.35
N LYS A 237 -26.92 13.55 -40.98
CA LYS A 237 -28.28 14.12 -41.03
C LYS A 237 -28.49 15.18 -42.11
N GLY A 238 -27.62 15.24 -43.12
CA GLY A 238 -27.69 16.28 -44.15
C GLY A 238 -27.44 17.70 -43.62
N VAL A 239 -26.90 17.82 -42.40
CA VAL A 239 -26.49 19.09 -41.80
C VAL A 239 -25.41 19.72 -42.69
N LYS A 240 -25.68 20.94 -43.17
CA LYS A 240 -24.73 21.72 -43.96
C LYS A 240 -23.91 22.59 -43.02
N GLY A 241 -22.58 22.56 -43.18
CA GLY A 241 -21.66 23.40 -42.41
C GLY A 241 -21.05 22.69 -41.20
N SER A 242 -20.39 23.47 -40.36
CA SER A 242 -19.72 23.01 -39.14
C SER A 242 -20.54 23.35 -37.90
N ILE A 243 -20.57 22.43 -36.92
CA ILE A 243 -21.30 22.55 -35.67
C ILE A 243 -20.33 23.07 -34.61
N HIS A 244 -20.64 24.21 -34.01
CA HIS A 244 -19.80 24.84 -33.00
C HIS A 244 -20.28 24.45 -31.61
N GLY A 245 -19.34 24.15 -30.71
CA GLY A 245 -19.62 23.68 -29.35
C GLY A 245 -18.38 23.72 -28.46
N GLY A 246 -18.52 23.15 -27.26
CA GLY A 246 -17.50 23.21 -26.19
C GLY A 246 -16.89 21.87 -25.80
N ASN A 247 -16.88 20.86 -26.68
CA ASN A 247 -16.38 19.51 -26.38
C ASN A 247 -14.88 19.44 -26.04
N PHE A 248 -14.18 20.56 -26.13
CA PHE A 248 -12.79 20.70 -25.72
C PHE A 248 -12.62 20.98 -24.22
N GLN A 249 -13.72 21.19 -23.49
CA GLN A 249 -13.73 21.52 -22.06
C GLN A 249 -13.64 20.24 -21.21
N GLY A 250 -12.51 20.06 -20.51
CA GLY A 250 -12.19 18.83 -19.77
C GLY A 250 -12.62 18.79 -18.30
N THR A 251 -13.69 19.49 -17.89
CA THR A 251 -14.07 19.59 -16.46
C THR A 251 -14.43 18.23 -15.84
N SER A 252 -14.99 17.31 -16.63
CA SER A 252 -15.22 15.89 -16.27
C SER A 252 -13.95 15.26 -15.70
N LEU A 253 -12.83 15.46 -16.39
CA LEU A 253 -11.54 14.91 -16.02
C LEU A 253 -10.98 15.56 -14.75
N THR A 254 -11.14 16.88 -14.58
CA THR A 254 -10.72 17.57 -13.37
C THR A 254 -11.41 17.00 -12.14
N VAL A 255 -12.74 16.84 -12.19
CA VAL A 255 -13.54 16.29 -11.08
C VAL A 255 -13.12 14.85 -10.78
N ALA A 256 -12.91 14.02 -11.81
CA ALA A 256 -12.43 12.65 -11.64
C ALA A 256 -11.05 12.62 -10.95
N MET A 257 -10.09 13.42 -11.41
CA MET A 257 -8.74 13.48 -10.82
C MET A 257 -8.74 14.02 -9.39
N GLU A 258 -9.61 14.98 -9.06
CA GLU A 258 -9.74 15.48 -7.69
C GLU A 258 -10.28 14.42 -6.73
N LYS A 259 -11.29 13.64 -7.15
CA LYS A 259 -11.82 12.51 -6.37
C LYS A 259 -10.73 11.46 -6.10
N ILE A 260 -9.96 11.08 -7.12
CA ILE A 260 -8.86 10.13 -6.96
C ILE A 260 -7.78 10.67 -6.03
N ARG A 261 -7.43 11.95 -6.16
CA ARG A 261 -6.38 12.57 -5.34
C ARG A 261 -6.76 12.59 -3.85
N ILE A 262 -8.02 12.87 -3.54
CA ILE A 262 -8.57 12.75 -2.18
C ILE A 262 -8.56 11.29 -1.72
N GLY A 263 -8.97 10.35 -2.58
CA GLY A 263 -8.95 8.92 -2.26
C GLY A 263 -7.55 8.38 -1.95
N LEU A 264 -6.53 8.81 -2.69
CA LEU A 264 -5.12 8.48 -2.41
C LEU A 264 -4.65 9.04 -1.06
N GLN A 265 -5.08 10.25 -0.69
CA GLN A 265 -4.82 10.80 0.64
C GLN A 265 -5.41 9.90 1.73
N HIS A 266 -6.65 9.43 1.56
CA HIS A 266 -7.26 8.50 2.50
C HIS A 266 -6.50 7.16 2.57
N VAL A 267 -6.01 6.63 1.44
CA VAL A 267 -5.13 5.44 1.43
C VAL A 267 -3.86 5.70 2.23
N GLY A 268 -3.18 6.83 2.01
CA GLY A 268 -2.00 7.22 2.77
C GLY A 268 -2.29 7.38 4.27
N GLN A 269 -3.43 7.94 4.63
CA GLN A 269 -3.83 8.18 6.02
C GLN A 269 -4.00 6.87 6.82
N ILE A 270 -4.68 5.87 6.24
CA ILE A 270 -4.85 4.58 6.92
C ILE A 270 -3.55 3.78 6.95
N ALA A 271 -2.76 3.84 5.88
CA ALA A 271 -1.45 3.19 5.84
C ALA A 271 -0.49 3.77 6.89
N TYR A 272 -0.44 5.09 7.05
CA TYR A 272 0.38 5.71 8.09
C TYR A 272 -0.12 5.40 9.50
N ALA A 273 -1.43 5.37 9.73
CA ALA A 273 -1.98 4.96 11.01
C ALA A 273 -1.54 3.51 11.38
N GLN A 274 -1.45 2.62 10.39
CA GLN A 274 -0.95 1.26 10.57
C GLN A 274 0.56 1.23 10.88
N VAL A 275 1.38 2.06 10.23
CA VAL A 275 2.81 2.22 10.56
C VAL A 275 2.99 2.62 12.03
N VAL A 276 2.23 3.63 12.48
CA VAL A 276 2.29 4.14 13.85
C VAL A 276 1.86 3.09 14.87
N GLU A 277 0.82 2.30 14.57
CA GLU A 277 0.37 1.22 15.45
C GLU A 277 1.39 0.08 15.57
N LEU A 278 2.07 -0.28 14.47
CA LEU A 278 3.12 -1.30 14.47
C LEU A 278 4.33 -0.89 15.31
N GLY A 279 4.77 0.36 15.19
CA GLY A 279 5.96 0.87 15.87
C GLY A 279 5.79 1.11 17.38
N SER A 280 4.57 1.09 17.92
CA SER A 280 4.32 1.39 19.33
C SER A 280 4.03 0.15 20.18
N PRO A 281 4.85 -0.17 21.19
CA PRO A 281 4.59 -1.29 22.11
C PRO A 281 3.23 -1.22 22.83
N SER A 282 2.72 0.00 23.03
CA SER A 282 1.40 0.22 23.64
C SER A 282 0.23 -0.13 22.72
N MET A 283 0.49 -0.30 21.42
CA MET A 283 -0.52 -0.52 20.40
C MET A 283 -0.36 -1.86 19.66
N SER A 284 0.87 -2.38 19.63
CA SER A 284 1.31 -3.46 18.75
C SER A 284 1.19 -4.86 19.34
N ARG A 285 0.57 -5.02 20.52
CA ARG A 285 0.36 -6.32 21.20
C ARG A 285 1.66 -7.13 21.32
N GLY A 286 2.71 -6.51 21.85
CA GLY A 286 3.98 -7.18 22.19
C GLY A 286 5.05 -7.16 21.11
N LEU A 287 4.88 -6.38 20.03
CA LEU A 287 6.02 -6.03 19.18
C LEU A 287 6.94 -5.03 19.93
N PRO A 288 8.26 -5.07 19.66
CA PRO A 288 9.23 -4.12 20.20
C PRO A 288 9.06 -2.71 19.60
N PRO A 289 9.58 -1.66 20.26
CA PRO A 289 9.49 -0.29 19.76
C PRO A 289 10.15 -0.17 18.38
N ASP A 290 9.47 0.53 17.47
CA ASP A 290 9.90 0.74 16.09
C ASP A 290 10.27 -0.55 15.34
N LEU A 291 9.74 -1.70 15.77
CA LEU A 291 10.07 -3.03 15.22
C LEU A 291 11.57 -3.38 15.30
N ALA A 292 12.25 -2.89 16.34
CA ALA A 292 13.62 -3.27 16.69
C ALA A 292 13.70 -4.78 17.00
N ALA A 293 14.38 -5.55 16.15
CA ALA A 293 14.44 -7.00 16.31
C ALA A 293 15.52 -7.43 17.31
N ASN A 294 16.49 -6.55 17.57
CA ASN A 294 17.57 -6.75 18.52
C ASN A 294 17.33 -5.96 19.82
N GLU A 295 18.37 -5.68 20.59
CA GLU A 295 18.27 -4.91 21.83
C GLU A 295 17.77 -3.47 21.58
N PRO A 296 16.61 -3.07 22.15
CA PRO A 296 16.02 -1.75 21.91
C PRO A 296 16.93 -0.55 22.26
N SER A 297 17.91 -0.72 23.14
CA SER A 297 18.83 0.37 23.52
C SER A 297 19.79 0.80 22.40
N PHE A 298 20.04 -0.05 21.41
CA PHE A 298 20.94 0.25 20.29
C PHE A 298 20.41 -0.17 18.91
N ASP A 299 19.25 -0.84 18.84
CA ASP A 299 18.49 -1.04 17.61
C ASP A 299 17.26 -0.11 17.61
N TYR A 300 17.30 0.92 16.75
CA TYR A 300 16.19 1.86 16.58
C TYR A 300 15.18 1.42 15.51
N GLY A 301 15.33 0.20 14.99
CA GLY A 301 14.43 -0.43 14.04
C GLY A 301 14.09 0.47 12.85
N GLN A 302 12.82 0.79 12.71
CA GLN A 302 12.23 1.49 11.58
C GLN A 302 11.78 2.91 11.91
N LYS A 303 12.33 3.52 12.97
CA LYS A 303 12.05 4.92 13.34
C LYS A 303 12.18 5.90 12.16
N ALA A 304 13.16 5.68 11.29
CA ALA A 304 13.35 6.50 10.09
C ALA A 304 12.19 6.38 9.09
N LEU A 305 11.58 5.19 8.97
CA LEU A 305 10.45 4.96 8.06
C LEU A 305 9.17 5.64 8.57
N ASP A 306 8.94 5.67 9.89
CA ASP A 306 7.84 6.45 10.49
C ASP A 306 7.99 7.95 10.16
N MET A 307 9.17 8.52 10.44
CA MET A 307 9.43 9.94 10.12
C MET A 307 9.26 10.25 8.63
N ALA A 308 9.72 9.35 7.75
CA ALA A 308 9.55 9.49 6.31
C ALA A 308 8.07 9.46 5.91
N CYS A 309 7.29 8.49 6.41
CA CYS A 309 5.86 8.40 6.13
C CYS A 309 5.07 9.59 6.66
N ALA A 310 5.44 10.13 7.83
CA ALA A 310 4.85 11.35 8.37
C ALA A 310 5.04 12.54 7.41
N ALA A 311 6.24 12.71 6.86
CA ALA A 311 6.55 13.74 5.88
C ALA A 311 5.78 13.52 4.56
N TYR A 312 5.77 12.28 4.04
CA TYR A 312 5.05 11.95 2.81
C TYR A 312 3.54 12.18 2.95
N LEU A 313 2.95 11.82 4.09
CA LEU A 313 1.53 12.05 4.34
C LEU A 313 1.21 13.54 4.47
N ALA A 314 2.09 14.33 5.08
CA ALA A 314 1.91 15.78 5.18
C ALA A 314 1.88 16.42 3.78
N GLU A 315 2.80 16.03 2.90
CA GLU A 315 2.82 16.50 1.51
C GLU A 315 1.62 15.98 0.72
N LEU A 316 1.26 14.71 0.87
CA LEU A 316 0.09 14.09 0.23
C LEU A 316 -1.20 14.82 0.59
N SER A 317 -1.33 15.18 1.87
CA SER A 317 -2.47 15.94 2.38
C SER A 317 -2.51 17.35 1.78
N PHE A 318 -1.36 18.02 1.64
CA PHE A 318 -1.30 19.32 1.00
C PHE A 318 -1.70 19.27 -0.49
N VAL A 319 -1.18 18.32 -1.26
CA VAL A 319 -1.49 18.20 -2.69
C VAL A 319 -2.91 17.69 -2.96
N SER A 320 -3.57 17.11 -1.96
CA SER A 320 -4.97 16.65 -2.05
C SER A 320 -6.00 17.78 -2.19
N ASN A 321 -5.61 19.03 -1.96
CA ASN A 321 -6.46 20.19 -2.21
C ASN A 321 -6.93 20.25 -3.68
N THR A 322 -8.12 20.84 -3.89
CA THR A 322 -8.69 21.03 -5.22
C THR A 322 -7.94 22.09 -6.03
N VAL A 323 -7.93 21.93 -7.34
CA VAL A 323 -7.44 22.93 -8.30
C VAL A 323 -8.58 23.65 -9.01
N SER A 324 -9.76 23.03 -9.09
CA SER A 324 -10.93 23.51 -9.82
C SER A 324 -11.48 24.84 -9.29
N ASN A 325 -11.28 25.14 -8.01
CA ASN A 325 -11.62 26.42 -7.38
C ASN A 325 -10.62 27.55 -7.67
N HIS A 326 -9.54 27.29 -8.43
CA HIS A 326 -8.51 28.26 -8.76
C HIS A 326 -8.56 28.75 -10.22
N VAL A 327 -9.64 28.45 -10.94
CA VAL A 327 -9.88 28.89 -12.33
C VAL A 327 -9.77 30.42 -12.44
N GLN A 328 -9.00 30.87 -13.43
CA GLN A 328 -8.84 32.29 -13.77
C GLN A 328 -9.45 32.56 -15.14
N ALA A 329 -10.05 33.75 -15.33
CA ALA A 329 -10.47 34.18 -16.65
C ALA A 329 -9.24 34.43 -17.52
N ALA A 330 -9.15 33.74 -18.65
CA ALA A 330 -8.01 33.80 -19.56
C ALA A 330 -8.43 34.24 -20.97
N GLU A 331 -7.42 34.53 -21.80
CA GLU A 331 -7.58 34.79 -23.24
C GLU A 331 -8.64 35.88 -23.51
N MET A 332 -8.35 37.11 -23.07
CA MET A 332 -9.24 38.26 -23.22
C MET A 332 -10.69 38.00 -22.72
N HIS A 333 -10.83 37.18 -21.67
CA HIS A 333 -12.10 36.73 -21.08
C HIS A 333 -12.98 35.82 -21.94
N ASN A 334 -12.52 35.41 -23.12
CA ASN A 334 -13.20 34.38 -23.91
C ASN A 334 -13.17 33.04 -23.17
N GLN A 335 -12.06 32.72 -22.50
CA GLN A 335 -11.90 31.54 -21.66
C GLN A 335 -12.13 31.91 -20.18
N SER A 336 -13.30 32.49 -19.90
CA SER A 336 -13.73 32.92 -18.56
C SER A 336 -13.89 31.75 -17.57
N VAL A 337 -14.14 30.54 -18.09
CA VAL A 337 -14.07 29.27 -17.36
C VAL A 337 -13.18 28.28 -18.11
N ASN A 338 -12.46 27.45 -17.36
CA ASN A 338 -11.56 26.42 -17.90
C ASN A 338 -11.43 25.28 -16.89
N SER A 339 -10.99 24.11 -17.34
CA SER A 339 -11.02 22.91 -16.50
C SER A 339 -9.79 22.75 -15.61
N LEU A 340 -8.63 23.25 -16.02
CA LEU A 340 -7.34 22.93 -15.38
C LEU A 340 -7.05 21.42 -15.30
N ALA A 341 -7.62 20.61 -16.21
CA ALA A 341 -7.54 19.16 -16.17
C ALA A 341 -6.10 18.61 -16.12
N MET A 342 -5.19 19.16 -16.93
CA MET A 342 -3.77 18.77 -16.91
C MET A 342 -3.11 19.07 -15.55
N VAL A 343 -3.48 20.19 -14.91
CA VAL A 343 -2.95 20.57 -13.60
C VAL A 343 -3.44 19.59 -12.54
N SER A 344 -4.73 19.27 -12.54
CA SER A 344 -5.32 18.27 -11.63
C SER A 344 -4.68 16.89 -11.82
N ALA A 345 -4.54 16.43 -13.06
CA ALA A 345 -3.93 15.14 -13.38
C ALA A 345 -2.47 15.06 -12.89
N ARG A 346 -1.69 16.13 -13.09
CA ARG A 346 -0.30 16.20 -12.61
C ARG A 346 -0.17 16.16 -11.09
N TYR A 347 -1.02 16.88 -10.34
CA TYR A 347 -1.00 16.78 -8.88
C TYR A 347 -1.50 15.42 -8.38
N THR A 348 -2.38 14.77 -9.13
CA THR A 348 -2.82 13.40 -8.81
C THR A 348 -1.70 12.40 -9.05
N ALA A 349 -0.86 12.59 -10.08
CA ALA A 349 0.36 11.80 -10.27
C ALA A 349 1.37 11.96 -9.12
N VAL A 350 1.51 13.17 -8.57
CA VAL A 350 2.33 13.39 -7.35
C VAL A 350 1.73 12.64 -6.16
N ALA A 351 0.41 12.66 -6.00
CA ALA A 351 -0.27 11.91 -4.93
C ALA A 351 -0.07 10.39 -5.07
N VAL A 352 -0.07 9.85 -6.30
CA VAL A 352 0.28 8.44 -6.59
C VAL A 352 1.68 8.13 -6.07
N GLN A 353 2.67 8.96 -6.41
CA GLN A 353 4.05 8.77 -5.98
C GLN A 353 4.20 8.74 -4.46
N LEU A 354 3.59 9.72 -3.76
CA LEU A 354 3.65 9.78 -2.30
C LEU A 354 2.96 8.57 -1.66
N THR A 355 1.86 8.10 -2.24
CA THR A 355 1.16 6.90 -1.78
C THR A 355 1.98 5.63 -2.00
N GLN A 356 2.68 5.50 -3.14
CA GLN A 356 3.63 4.41 -3.41
C GLN A 356 4.72 4.37 -2.34
N MET A 357 5.29 5.53 -1.99
CA MET A 357 6.33 5.64 -0.97
C MET A 357 5.81 5.20 0.41
N ILE A 358 4.63 5.66 0.83
CA ILE A 358 4.01 5.25 2.10
C ILE A 358 3.75 3.73 2.13
N LEU A 359 3.16 3.17 1.07
CA LEU A 359 2.85 1.74 1.01
C LEU A 359 4.10 0.86 0.94
N ALA A 360 5.17 1.31 0.27
CA ALA A 360 6.45 0.59 0.27
C ALA A 360 7.05 0.48 1.68
N ASN A 361 7.03 1.60 2.43
CA ASN A 361 7.51 1.65 3.81
C ASN A 361 6.65 0.78 4.75
N LEU A 362 5.32 0.86 4.60
CA LEU A 362 4.40 0.00 5.35
C LEU A 362 4.64 -1.48 5.05
N LEU A 363 4.80 -1.86 3.78
CA LEU A 363 5.03 -3.26 3.41
C LEU A 363 6.34 -3.82 4.00
N LEU A 364 7.41 -3.03 4.00
CA LEU A 364 8.65 -3.39 4.69
C LEU A 364 8.43 -3.57 6.20
N SER A 365 7.66 -2.68 6.82
CA SER A 365 7.32 -2.72 8.24
C SER A 365 6.50 -3.96 8.60
N LEU A 366 5.56 -4.30 7.73
CA LEU A 366 4.71 -5.48 7.91
C LEU A 366 5.49 -6.79 7.81
N CYS A 367 6.40 -6.90 6.84
CA CYS A 367 7.25 -8.10 6.73
C CYS A 367 8.17 -8.22 7.95
N GLN A 368 8.73 -7.09 8.43
CA GLN A 368 9.54 -7.07 9.66
C GLN A 368 8.72 -7.50 10.88
N ALA A 369 7.50 -6.98 11.03
CA ALA A 369 6.62 -7.35 12.13
C ALA A 369 6.22 -8.84 12.07
N ALA A 370 5.92 -9.37 10.89
CA ALA A 370 5.63 -10.79 10.69
C ALA A 370 6.82 -11.68 11.11
N ASP A 371 8.03 -11.29 10.75
CA ASP A 371 9.25 -11.99 11.18
C ASP A 371 9.43 -11.99 12.70
N ILE A 372 9.18 -10.84 13.36
CA ILE A 372 9.23 -10.77 14.83
C ILE A 372 8.17 -11.68 15.45
N ARG A 373 6.96 -11.75 14.89
CA ARG A 373 5.92 -12.69 15.35
C ARG A 373 6.36 -14.14 15.23
N ALA A 374 6.97 -14.50 14.11
CA ALA A 374 7.48 -15.85 13.90
C ALA A 374 8.64 -16.19 14.85
N MET A 375 9.54 -15.25 15.10
CA MET A 375 10.58 -15.38 16.10
C MET A 375 10.00 -15.61 17.51
N HIS A 376 8.90 -14.93 17.87
CA HIS A 376 8.17 -15.17 19.12
C HIS A 376 7.57 -16.58 19.16
N ALA A 377 6.93 -17.01 18.06
CA ALA A 377 6.34 -18.35 17.95
C ALA A 377 7.38 -19.46 18.12
N CYS A 378 8.61 -19.28 17.61
CA CYS A 378 9.72 -20.21 17.83
C CYS A 378 10.20 -20.24 19.29
N PHE A 379 10.06 -19.12 20.03
CA PHE A 379 10.51 -19.01 21.41
C PHE A 379 9.52 -19.59 22.42
N PHE A 380 8.21 -19.42 22.20
CA PHE A 380 7.21 -19.79 23.21
C PHE A 380 7.26 -21.25 23.67
N PRO A 381 7.47 -22.27 22.81
CA PRO A 381 7.63 -23.64 23.28
C PRO A 381 8.85 -23.83 24.21
N LYS A 382 9.93 -23.06 24.01
CA LYS A 382 11.11 -23.08 24.90
C LYS A 382 10.79 -22.43 26.24
N LEU A 383 10.08 -21.29 26.21
CA LEU A 383 9.61 -20.61 27.42
C LEU A 383 8.75 -21.55 28.27
N GLU A 384 7.80 -22.25 27.66
CA GLU A 384 6.90 -23.18 28.36
C GLU A 384 7.67 -24.27 29.10
N ARG A 385 8.64 -24.89 28.43
CA ARG A 385 9.51 -25.91 29.02
C ARG A 385 10.36 -25.36 30.17
N ILE A 386 10.95 -24.18 29.99
CA ILE A 386 11.80 -23.56 31.02
C ILE A 386 10.99 -23.21 32.28
N VAL A 387 9.76 -22.72 32.12
CA VAL A 387 8.84 -22.45 33.24
C VAL A 387 8.55 -23.74 34.01
N GLN A 388 8.19 -24.81 33.29
CA GLN A 388 7.92 -26.14 33.89
C GLN A 388 9.13 -26.69 34.66
N ASP A 389 10.30 -26.71 34.02
CA ASP A 389 11.54 -27.23 34.60
C ASP A 389 11.96 -26.44 35.84
N THR A 390 11.85 -25.10 35.80
CA THR A 390 12.26 -24.23 36.91
C THR A 390 11.31 -24.35 38.10
N LEU A 391 10.00 -24.45 37.86
CA LEU A 391 9.01 -24.62 38.91
C LEU A 391 9.22 -25.94 39.66
N ALA A 392 9.42 -27.04 38.93
CA ALA A 392 9.67 -28.36 39.53
C ALA A 392 10.92 -28.40 40.43
N GLN A 393 11.94 -27.59 40.13
CA GLN A 393 13.19 -27.52 40.90
C GLN A 393 13.13 -26.62 42.14
N THR A 394 12.10 -25.78 42.28
CA THR A 394 12.05 -24.71 43.29
C THR A 394 10.90 -24.84 44.29
N THR A 395 10.05 -25.86 44.13
CA THR A 395 8.99 -26.23 45.09
C THR A 395 9.34 -27.53 45.81
N THR A 396 9.24 -27.57 47.15
CA THR A 396 9.53 -28.79 47.94
C THR A 396 8.46 -29.06 49.02
N PRO A 397 7.88 -30.27 49.15
CA PRO A 397 8.02 -31.40 48.22
C PRO A 397 7.48 -31.05 46.84
N ALA A 398 7.75 -31.87 45.83
CA ALA A 398 7.23 -31.62 44.48
C ALA A 398 5.70 -31.56 44.50
N LEU A 399 5.11 -30.58 43.81
CA LEU A 399 3.67 -30.52 43.58
C LEU A 399 3.21 -31.80 42.88
N ASN A 400 1.97 -32.23 43.16
CA ASN A 400 1.37 -33.31 42.38
C ASN A 400 1.21 -32.88 40.90
N GLY A 401 1.10 -33.85 39.99
CA GLY A 401 1.05 -33.57 38.55
C GLY A 401 -0.07 -32.60 38.16
N GLN A 402 -1.29 -32.79 38.67
CA GLN A 402 -2.43 -31.94 38.32
C GLN A 402 -2.29 -30.48 38.79
N HIS A 403 -1.79 -30.26 40.00
CA HIS A 403 -1.53 -28.91 40.53
C HIS A 403 -0.35 -28.25 39.82
N LEU A 404 0.69 -29.02 39.50
CA LEU A 404 1.82 -28.53 38.72
C LEU A 404 1.37 -28.09 37.33
N ASP A 405 0.58 -28.91 36.63
CA ASP A 405 0.06 -28.61 35.29
C ASP A 405 -0.80 -27.34 35.31
N LYS A 406 -1.69 -27.21 36.31
CA LYS A 406 -2.55 -26.03 36.47
C LYS A 406 -1.75 -24.75 36.73
N LEU A 407 -0.77 -24.81 37.65
CA LEU A 407 0.09 -23.67 37.94
C LEU A 407 0.97 -23.32 36.73
N CYS A 408 1.57 -24.32 36.08
CA CYS A 408 2.35 -24.13 34.87
C CYS A 408 1.53 -23.42 33.78
N ALA A 409 0.29 -23.85 33.53
CA ALA A 409 -0.58 -23.18 32.56
C ALA A 409 -0.80 -21.70 32.91
N GLN A 410 -1.14 -21.40 34.17
CA GLN A 410 -1.31 -20.02 34.64
C GLN A 410 -0.03 -19.18 34.47
N LEU A 411 1.13 -19.73 34.84
CA LEU A 411 2.41 -19.05 34.72
C LEU A 411 2.82 -18.82 33.26
N ILE A 412 2.56 -19.78 32.38
CA ILE A 412 2.85 -19.68 30.95
C ILE A 412 2.02 -18.54 30.33
N ASP A 413 0.73 -18.48 30.64
CA ASP A 413 -0.15 -17.42 30.15
C ASP A 413 0.32 -16.05 30.64
N GLN A 414 0.62 -15.92 31.95
CA GLN A 414 1.15 -14.68 32.50
C GLN A 414 2.52 -14.32 31.90
N ALA A 415 3.40 -15.30 31.67
CA ALA A 415 4.71 -15.08 31.06
C ALA A 415 4.59 -14.53 29.64
N LYS A 416 3.64 -15.03 28.83
CA LYS A 416 3.37 -14.52 27.47
C LYS A 416 2.82 -13.08 27.51
N VAL A 417 1.96 -12.76 28.46
CA VAL A 417 1.49 -11.38 28.69
C VAL A 417 2.66 -10.46 29.04
N SER A 418 3.44 -10.82 30.06
CA SER A 418 4.58 -10.03 30.52
C SER A 418 5.70 -9.95 29.46
N PHE A 419 5.86 -10.96 28.60
CA PHE A 419 6.76 -10.92 27.45
C PHE A 419 6.41 -9.79 26.47
N GLY A 420 5.12 -9.57 26.22
CA GLY A 420 4.64 -8.47 25.39
C GLY A 420 4.77 -7.10 26.07
N GLU A 421 4.50 -7.01 27.38
CA GLU A 421 4.58 -5.75 28.13
C GLU A 421 6.01 -5.24 28.37
N THR A 422 6.99 -6.12 28.23
CA THR A 422 8.41 -5.84 28.44
C THR A 422 9.22 -5.77 27.14
N SER A 423 8.56 -5.71 25.97
CA SER A 423 9.22 -5.69 24.64
C SER A 423 10.11 -4.47 24.39
N TRP A 424 10.04 -3.44 25.23
CA TRP A 424 10.83 -2.21 25.16
C TRP A 424 12.10 -2.24 26.01
N LEU A 425 12.36 -3.34 26.73
CA LEU A 425 13.55 -3.55 27.54
C LEU A 425 14.56 -4.42 26.80
N ASP A 426 15.85 -4.17 27.04
CA ASP A 426 16.93 -5.08 26.64
C ASP A 426 16.79 -6.44 27.35
N THR A 427 17.29 -7.50 26.73
CA THR A 427 17.10 -8.90 27.10
C THR A 427 17.32 -9.16 28.59
N LYS A 428 18.41 -8.64 29.17
CA LYS A 428 18.74 -8.90 30.57
C LYS A 428 17.70 -8.31 31.53
N GLU A 429 17.37 -7.04 31.36
CA GLU A 429 16.37 -6.33 32.15
C GLU A 429 14.96 -6.85 31.87
N ARG A 430 14.69 -7.20 30.61
CA ARG A 430 13.41 -7.73 30.12
C ARG A 430 13.01 -8.98 30.85
N PHE A 431 13.86 -10.01 30.88
CA PHE A 431 13.50 -11.28 31.53
C PHE A 431 13.47 -11.18 33.05
N VAL A 432 14.27 -10.30 33.65
CA VAL A 432 14.15 -9.95 35.07
C VAL A 432 12.78 -9.34 35.37
N ALA A 433 12.32 -8.37 34.58
CA ALA A 433 11.02 -7.72 34.76
C ALA A 433 9.86 -8.68 34.47
N LEU A 434 9.97 -9.47 33.40
CA LEU A 434 8.98 -10.46 32.98
C LEU A 434 8.69 -11.47 34.07
N CYS A 435 9.72 -11.95 34.78
CA CYS A 435 9.54 -13.00 35.80
C CYS A 435 8.98 -12.48 37.13
N ARG A 436 8.91 -11.17 37.39
CA ARG A 436 8.44 -10.64 38.69
C ARG A 436 6.97 -11.01 39.00
N PRO A 437 6.00 -10.84 38.08
CA PRO A 437 4.61 -11.21 38.34
C PRO A 437 4.44 -12.72 38.61
N LEU A 438 5.22 -13.56 37.93
CA LEU A 438 5.14 -15.02 38.06
C LEU A 438 5.45 -15.48 39.50
N VAL A 439 6.38 -14.81 40.19
CA VAL A 439 6.68 -15.10 41.60
C VAL A 439 5.43 -14.86 42.47
N ALA A 440 4.71 -13.77 42.22
CA ALA A 440 3.49 -13.45 42.93
C ALA A 440 2.38 -14.47 42.64
N ASP A 441 2.28 -14.94 41.39
CA ASP A 441 1.31 -15.97 41.00
C ASP A 441 1.58 -17.32 41.67
N VAL A 442 2.84 -17.75 41.78
CA VAL A 442 3.20 -18.98 42.53
C VAL A 442 2.79 -18.83 43.99
N HIS A 443 3.12 -17.72 44.63
CA HIS A 443 2.72 -17.47 46.02
C HIS A 443 1.20 -17.47 46.20
N ALA A 444 0.47 -16.79 45.31
CA ALA A 444 -0.99 -16.74 45.34
C ALA A 444 -1.61 -18.14 45.15
N PHE A 445 -1.08 -18.94 44.23
CA PHE A 445 -1.55 -20.30 43.99
C PHE A 445 -1.32 -21.21 45.21
N LEU A 446 -0.13 -21.17 45.81
CA LEU A 446 0.18 -21.96 47.00
C LEU A 446 -0.65 -21.52 48.22
N ALA A 447 -1.01 -20.24 48.31
CA ALA A 447 -1.84 -19.72 49.40
C ALA A 447 -3.33 -20.09 49.28
N GLN A 448 -3.82 -20.52 48.12
CA GLN A 448 -5.22 -20.89 47.94
C GLN A 448 -5.57 -22.19 48.70
N PRO A 449 -6.72 -22.26 49.40
CA PRO A 449 -7.27 -23.51 49.91
C PRO A 449 -7.56 -24.46 48.74
N SER A 450 -7.19 -25.74 48.86
CA SER A 450 -7.55 -26.72 47.83
C SER A 450 -9.08 -26.88 47.76
N ALA A 451 -9.62 -27.04 46.54
CA ALA A 451 -11.05 -27.29 46.34
C ALA A 451 -11.54 -28.62 46.97
N ASP A 452 -10.59 -29.52 47.27
CA ASP A 452 -10.84 -30.86 47.84
C ASP A 452 -10.88 -30.89 49.38
N GLY A 453 -10.92 -29.73 50.04
CA GLY A 453 -11.05 -29.64 51.52
C GLY A 453 -9.75 -29.91 52.29
N LEU A 454 -8.59 -29.98 51.63
CA LEU A 454 -7.28 -30.01 52.27
C LEU A 454 -6.81 -28.58 52.64
N PRO A 455 -5.95 -28.43 53.68
CA PRO A 455 -5.33 -27.15 54.03
C PRO A 455 -4.67 -26.49 52.82
N ALA A 456 -4.56 -25.15 52.80
CA ALA A 456 -3.83 -24.43 51.76
C ALA A 456 -2.46 -25.09 51.51
N LEU A 457 -2.08 -25.25 50.23
CA LEU A 457 -0.82 -25.89 49.83
C LEU A 457 0.40 -25.25 50.53
N ALA A 458 0.28 -23.98 50.92
CA ALA A 458 1.22 -23.22 51.73
C ALA A 458 1.64 -23.89 53.06
N GLY A 459 0.81 -24.77 53.63
CA GLY A 459 1.15 -25.51 54.86
C GLY A 459 2.05 -26.72 54.66
N ILE A 460 2.24 -27.17 53.40
CA ILE A 460 2.93 -28.42 53.04
C ILE A 460 4.12 -28.14 52.11
N HIS A 461 4.03 -27.12 51.25
CA HIS A 461 5.06 -26.78 50.25
C HIS A 461 5.88 -25.54 50.64
N THR A 462 7.20 -25.64 50.48
CA THR A 462 8.13 -24.52 50.48
C THR A 462 8.44 -24.09 49.06
N PHE A 463 8.58 -22.78 48.84
CA PHE A 463 8.91 -22.17 47.55
C PHE A 463 10.06 -21.18 47.71
N ASP A 464 11.16 -21.41 46.98
CA ASP A 464 12.29 -20.49 46.94
C ASP A 464 12.10 -19.44 45.84
N ALA A 465 11.43 -18.34 46.20
CA ALA A 465 11.11 -17.26 45.28
C ALA A 465 12.35 -16.62 44.63
N SER A 466 13.43 -16.46 45.39
CA SER A 466 14.67 -15.84 44.91
C SER A 466 15.36 -16.73 43.87
N ARG A 467 15.47 -18.03 44.17
CA ARG A 467 16.04 -19.00 43.25
C ARG A 467 15.16 -19.20 42.00
N PHE A 468 13.84 -19.27 42.16
CA PHE A 468 12.91 -19.34 41.03
C PHE A 468 13.06 -18.15 40.09
N HIS A 469 12.99 -16.93 40.63
CA HIS A 469 13.09 -15.71 39.83
C HIS A 469 14.42 -15.62 39.10
N SER A 470 15.54 -15.78 39.80
CA SER A 470 16.88 -15.65 39.21
C SER A 470 17.18 -16.74 38.18
N THR A 471 16.84 -18.00 38.48
CA THR A 471 17.06 -19.13 37.55
C THR A 471 16.19 -19.01 36.31
N LEU A 472 14.91 -18.65 36.48
CA LEU A 472 13.97 -18.49 35.38
C LEU A 472 14.39 -17.34 34.46
N ALA A 473 14.70 -16.18 35.03
CA ALA A 473 15.11 -15.00 34.27
C ALA A 473 16.39 -15.25 33.45
N SER A 474 17.41 -15.88 34.05
CA SER A 474 18.66 -16.21 33.35
C SER A 474 18.42 -17.23 32.23
N SER A 475 17.69 -18.31 32.52
CA SER A 475 17.44 -19.39 31.55
C SER A 475 16.62 -18.91 30.35
N LEU A 476 15.61 -18.07 30.59
CA LEU A 476 14.81 -17.49 29.52
C LEU A 476 15.62 -16.48 28.69
N ALA A 477 16.47 -15.66 29.31
CA ALA A 477 17.35 -14.73 28.62
C ALA A 477 18.33 -15.46 27.68
N ASP A 478 19.00 -16.50 28.18
CA ASP A 478 19.94 -17.31 27.38
C ASP A 478 19.21 -18.00 26.22
N ALA A 479 18.05 -18.60 26.48
CA ALA A 479 17.24 -19.24 25.45
C ALA A 479 16.71 -18.25 24.41
N TRP A 480 16.40 -17.02 24.80
CA TRP A 480 15.95 -15.95 23.90
C TRP A 480 17.06 -15.51 22.96
N VAL A 481 18.27 -15.28 23.46
CA VAL A 481 19.43 -14.92 22.64
C VAL A 481 19.67 -16.02 21.59
N VAL A 482 19.73 -17.28 22.00
CA VAL A 482 19.91 -18.40 21.07
C VAL A 482 18.78 -18.48 20.04
N ASN A 483 17.53 -18.25 20.47
CA ASN A 483 16.37 -18.25 19.57
C ASN A 483 16.45 -17.13 18.52
N ARG A 484 16.77 -15.91 18.96
CA ARG A 484 16.89 -14.73 18.10
C ARG A 484 17.99 -14.91 17.06
N GLU A 485 19.18 -15.31 17.49
CA GLU A 485 20.31 -15.55 16.58
C GLU A 485 20.03 -16.67 15.58
N ALA A 486 19.26 -17.70 15.98
CA ALA A 486 18.83 -18.75 15.05
C ALA A 486 17.83 -18.22 14.01
N TYR A 487 16.88 -17.37 14.43
CA TYR A 487 15.90 -16.78 13.52
C TYR A 487 16.56 -15.80 12.54
N PHE A 488 17.54 -15.01 12.98
CA PHE A 488 18.26 -14.06 12.12
C PHE A 488 19.00 -14.72 10.94
N ARG A 489 19.35 -16.01 11.04
CA ARG A 489 20.01 -16.74 9.96
C ARG A 489 19.03 -17.23 8.90
N ASP A 490 18.01 -17.98 9.33
CA ASP A 490 17.18 -18.79 8.42
C ASP A 490 15.67 -18.74 8.75
N GLY A 491 15.24 -17.76 9.54
CA GLY A 491 13.85 -17.61 9.97
C GLY A 491 12.90 -17.19 8.84
N THR A 492 11.63 -17.59 8.96
CA THR A 492 10.56 -17.16 8.06
C THR A 492 9.20 -17.14 8.77
N ALA A 493 8.36 -16.18 8.39
CA ALA A 493 7.00 -16.04 8.89
C ALA A 493 5.94 -16.74 8.02
N GLU A 494 6.33 -17.28 6.87
CA GLU A 494 5.42 -17.77 5.84
C GLU A 494 4.32 -18.71 6.34
N SER A 495 4.67 -19.67 7.20
CA SER A 495 3.74 -20.69 7.67
C SER A 495 2.68 -20.16 8.64
N LEU A 496 2.87 -18.94 9.15
CA LEU A 496 1.94 -18.29 10.07
C LEU A 496 0.94 -17.39 9.34
N LEU A 497 1.25 -17.02 8.10
CA LEU A 497 0.50 -16.05 7.31
C LEU A 497 -0.66 -16.70 6.55
N GLY A 498 -1.66 -15.89 6.23
CA GLY A 498 -2.77 -16.25 5.36
C GLY A 498 -2.33 -16.53 3.93
N CYS A 499 -3.14 -17.29 3.19
CA CYS A 499 -2.81 -17.77 1.85
C CYS A 499 -2.54 -16.64 0.84
N GLY A 500 -3.15 -15.46 1.02
CA GLY A 500 -2.88 -14.29 0.19
C GLY A 500 -1.68 -13.50 0.68
N THR A 501 -1.66 -13.14 1.96
CA THR A 501 -0.61 -12.30 2.56
C THR A 501 0.77 -12.97 2.57
N GLN A 502 0.83 -14.31 2.65
CA GLN A 502 2.05 -15.09 2.45
C GLN A 502 2.71 -14.81 1.09
N LYS A 503 1.94 -14.59 0.02
CA LYS A 503 2.48 -14.29 -1.32
C LYS A 503 3.17 -12.93 -1.35
N LEU A 504 2.57 -11.94 -0.70
CA LEU A 504 3.15 -10.60 -0.62
C LEU A 504 4.42 -10.59 0.25
N TYR A 505 4.41 -11.31 1.38
CA TYR A 505 5.62 -11.53 2.19
C TYR A 505 6.71 -12.24 1.39
N ARG A 506 6.35 -13.26 0.60
CA ARG A 506 7.29 -13.99 -0.27
C ARG A 506 7.94 -13.11 -1.30
N TRP A 507 7.17 -12.27 -1.97
CA TRP A 507 7.72 -11.33 -2.94
C TRP A 507 8.79 -10.42 -2.31
N VAL A 508 8.55 -9.92 -1.09
CA VAL A 508 9.55 -9.10 -0.37
C VAL A 508 10.78 -9.91 0.07
N ARG A 509 10.59 -11.07 0.72
CA ARG A 509 11.68 -11.84 1.32
C ARG A 509 12.48 -12.69 0.33
N HIS A 510 11.80 -13.27 -0.66
CA HIS A 510 12.38 -14.22 -1.61
C HIS A 510 12.66 -13.56 -2.96
N ASP A 511 11.65 -12.99 -3.60
CA ASP A 511 11.80 -12.49 -4.98
C ASP A 511 12.71 -11.25 -5.01
N LEU A 512 12.50 -10.29 -4.10
CA LEU A 512 13.39 -9.13 -3.92
C LEU A 512 14.61 -9.42 -3.03
N GLY A 513 14.64 -10.58 -2.35
CA GLY A 513 15.75 -10.99 -1.48
C GLY A 513 15.97 -10.12 -0.24
N LEU A 514 14.95 -9.39 0.23
CA LEU A 514 15.09 -8.43 1.33
C LEU A 514 14.98 -9.12 2.69
N ARG A 515 16.11 -9.38 3.35
CA ARG A 515 16.14 -10.04 4.67
C ARG A 515 15.54 -9.17 5.79
N MET A 516 15.13 -9.84 6.88
CA MET A 516 14.76 -9.20 8.14
C MET A 516 15.91 -8.30 8.64
N ARG A 517 15.59 -7.16 9.24
CA ARG A 517 16.58 -6.26 9.84
C ARG A 517 16.85 -6.67 11.29
N CYS A 518 18.12 -6.70 11.68
CA CYS A 518 18.59 -7.23 12.96
C CYS A 518 19.38 -6.20 13.80
N GLY A 519 19.20 -4.90 13.52
CA GLY A 519 19.91 -3.79 14.17
C GLY A 519 21.06 -3.23 13.35
N ILE A 520 22.16 -2.87 14.01
CA ILE A 520 23.38 -2.35 13.36
C ILE A 520 24.07 -3.51 12.64
N ASP A 521 23.82 -3.59 11.34
CA ASP A 521 24.43 -4.56 10.46
C ASP A 521 25.12 -3.80 9.33
N ILE A 522 26.43 -3.55 9.51
CA ILE A 522 27.26 -2.72 8.61
C ILE A 522 27.53 -3.46 7.29
N ASP A 523 27.41 -4.80 7.30
CA ASP A 523 27.72 -5.65 6.16
C ASP A 523 26.51 -5.86 5.21
N HIS A 524 25.34 -5.30 5.55
CA HIS A 524 24.11 -5.45 4.78
C HIS A 524 23.50 -4.09 4.37
N ASP A 525 22.72 -4.11 3.28
CA ASP A 525 22.04 -2.93 2.73
C ASP A 525 21.28 -2.15 3.80
N SER A 526 21.27 -0.82 3.72
CA SER A 526 20.56 0.02 4.68
C SER A 526 19.03 -0.05 4.50
N THR A 527 18.27 0.32 5.54
CA THR A 527 16.79 0.20 5.52
C THR A 527 16.14 0.99 4.37
N ASP A 528 16.71 2.12 3.99
CA ASP A 528 16.28 2.93 2.84
C ASP A 528 16.49 2.20 1.50
N VAL A 529 17.54 1.38 1.34
CA VAL A 529 17.73 0.55 0.14
C VAL A 529 16.63 -0.52 0.04
N HIS A 530 16.27 -1.15 1.16
CA HIS A 530 15.16 -2.12 1.19
C HIS A 530 13.83 -1.46 0.81
N ALA A 531 13.52 -0.29 1.41
CA ALA A 531 12.31 0.45 1.09
C ALA A 531 12.30 0.90 -0.39
N SER A 532 13.46 1.31 -0.92
CA SER A 532 13.61 1.74 -2.31
C SER A 532 13.37 0.60 -3.29
N ARG A 533 13.89 -0.61 -3.03
CA ARG A 533 13.63 -1.78 -3.89
C ARG A 533 12.15 -2.17 -3.94
N ILE A 534 11.45 -2.10 -2.81
CA ILE A 534 9.98 -2.31 -2.79
C ILE A 534 9.28 -1.21 -3.60
N TYR A 535 9.67 0.05 -3.39
CA TYR A 535 9.12 1.17 -4.15
C TYR A 535 9.35 1.02 -5.66
N GLU A 536 10.55 0.62 -6.08
CA GLU A 536 10.90 0.34 -7.47
C GLU A 536 10.05 -0.79 -8.06
N GLY A 537 9.84 -1.87 -7.31
CA GLY A 537 8.95 -2.98 -7.70
C GLY A 537 7.47 -2.58 -7.81
N ILE A 538 7.02 -1.59 -7.03
CA ILE A 538 5.68 -1.00 -7.16
C ILE A 538 5.61 -0.12 -8.42
N VAL A 539 6.60 0.76 -8.64
CA VAL A 539 6.62 1.70 -9.77
C VAL A 539 6.81 0.99 -11.11
N SER A 540 7.59 -0.08 -11.15
CA SER A 540 7.79 -0.91 -12.35
C SER A 540 6.59 -1.79 -12.69
N GLY A 541 5.68 -1.99 -11.73
CA GLY A 541 4.55 -2.91 -11.83
C GLY A 541 4.91 -4.38 -11.59
N GLU A 542 6.13 -4.69 -11.15
CA GLU A 542 6.57 -6.06 -10.84
C GLU A 542 5.69 -6.72 -9.77
N VAL A 543 5.19 -5.93 -8.80
CA VAL A 543 4.29 -6.42 -7.75
C VAL A 543 2.88 -6.76 -8.26
N ASN A 544 2.49 -6.30 -9.44
CA ASN A 544 1.09 -6.35 -9.89
C ASN A 544 0.56 -7.78 -10.04
N GLU A 545 1.34 -8.68 -10.63
CA GLU A 545 0.97 -10.10 -10.78
C GLU A 545 0.83 -10.80 -9.42
N ILE A 546 1.76 -10.52 -8.49
CA ILE A 546 1.68 -11.02 -7.12
C ILE A 546 0.40 -10.53 -6.47
N LEU A 547 0.10 -9.24 -6.60
CA LEU A 547 -1.05 -8.60 -5.97
C LEU A 547 -2.39 -9.14 -6.50
N LEU A 548 -2.51 -9.39 -7.81
CA LEU A 548 -3.69 -10.05 -8.36
C LEU A 548 -3.85 -11.46 -7.76
N SER A 549 -2.75 -12.21 -7.66
CA SER A 549 -2.76 -13.56 -7.09
C SER A 549 -3.13 -13.60 -5.60
N VAL A 550 -2.92 -12.51 -4.83
CA VAL A 550 -3.39 -12.39 -3.43
C VAL A 550 -4.90 -12.58 -3.34
N PHE A 551 -5.64 -12.18 -4.37
CA PHE A 551 -7.11 -12.18 -4.39
C PHE A 551 -7.72 -13.23 -5.35
N GLU A 552 -6.93 -13.91 -6.19
CA GLU A 552 -7.43 -14.86 -7.21
C GLU A 552 -8.19 -16.08 -6.67
N GLU A 553 -7.88 -16.59 -5.47
CA GLU A 553 -8.62 -17.71 -4.88
C GLU A 553 -10.09 -17.35 -4.53
N ALA A 554 -10.46 -16.08 -4.64
CA ALA A 554 -11.83 -15.58 -4.51
C ALA A 554 -12.69 -15.84 -5.76
N ALA A 555 -12.10 -15.91 -6.95
CA ALA A 555 -12.84 -15.95 -8.22
C ALA A 555 -13.32 -17.38 -8.58
N MET A 556 -12.47 -18.39 -8.39
CA MET A 556 -12.78 -19.77 -8.84
C MET A 556 -13.89 -20.48 -8.05
N ARG A 557 -14.30 -20.01 -6.86
CA ARG A 557 -15.42 -20.62 -6.12
C ARG A 557 -16.78 -20.01 -6.47
N MET A 558 -16.83 -18.85 -7.13
CA MET A 558 -18.09 -18.24 -7.56
C MET A 558 -18.72 -18.94 -8.77
N GLU A 559 -17.93 -19.62 -9.61
CA GLU A 559 -18.45 -20.42 -10.73
C GLU A 559 -19.00 -21.79 -10.33
N HIS A 560 -18.90 -22.19 -9.06
CA HIS A 560 -19.44 -23.47 -8.55
C HIS A 560 -20.53 -23.31 -7.51
N THR A 561 -21.04 -22.10 -7.30
CA THR A 561 -22.19 -21.84 -6.40
C THR A 561 -23.28 -20.91 -6.97
N GLN A 562 -23.29 -20.70 -8.29
CA GLN A 562 -24.49 -20.34 -9.06
C GLN A 562 -24.92 -21.55 -9.88
#